data_AF-A0A6B3IM72-F1
#
_entry.id   AF-A0A6B3IM72-F1
#
_cell.length_a   1.000
_cell.length_b   1.000
_cell.length_c   1.000
_cell.angle_alpha   90.00
_cell.angle_beta   90.00
_cell.angle_gamma   90.00
#
_symmetry.space_group_name_H-M   'P 1'
#
loop_
_entity.id
_entity.type
_entity.pdbx_description
1 polymer ?
#
loop_
_entity_poly.entity_id
_entity_poly.type
_entity_poly.pdbx_seq_one_letter_code
_entity_poly.pdbx_strand_id
1 'polypeptide(L)' 'QSFANDLTRPQLIAVTDNVNQAKGDKDPAKWMPPRAAYKCTYVRAWVHVKHQYNLSVDSAEKSALQSALSGC' A
#
# COMPACT_ATOMS: atom_id res chain seq x y z
N GLN A 1 -5.55 6.32 -17.88
CA GLN A 1 -4.31 5.52 -17.91
C GLN A 1 -3.15 6.07 -17.05
N SER A 2 -3.29 7.24 -16.41
CA SER A 2 -2.21 7.84 -15.60
C SER A 2 -1.83 7.06 -14.33
N PHE A 3 -2.74 6.28 -13.73
CA PHE A 3 -2.50 5.63 -12.43
C PHE A 3 -1.28 4.68 -12.43
N ALA A 4 -1.26 3.69 -13.32
CA ALA A 4 -0.22 2.65 -13.32
C ALA A 4 1.18 3.17 -13.71
N ASN A 5 1.26 4.31 -14.40
CA ASN A 5 2.50 4.86 -14.95
C ASN A 5 2.89 6.21 -14.35
N ASP A 6 2.23 6.63 -13.26
CA ASP A 6 2.58 7.88 -12.64
C ASP A 6 3.83 7.73 -11.77
N LEU A 7 4.82 8.59 -12.04
CA LEU A 7 6.11 8.63 -11.36
C LEU A 7 6.16 9.70 -10.26
N THR A 8 5.08 10.47 -10.08
CA THR A 8 5.00 11.58 -9.11
C THR A 8 4.60 11.11 -7.72
N ARG A 9 3.75 10.08 -7.64
CA ARG A 9 3.17 9.57 -6.39
C ARG A 9 3.78 8.20 -6.02
N PRO A 10 3.63 7.73 -4.77
CA PRO A 10 4.47 6.67 -4.22
C PRO A 10 4.02 5.24 -4.56
N GLN A 11 3.28 5.02 -5.67
CA GLN A 11 2.81 3.68 -6.06
C GLN A 11 3.86 2.83 -6.77
N LEU A 12 4.97 3.41 -7.26
CA LEU A 12 6.04 2.68 -7.95
C LEU A 12 7.33 2.74 -7.14
N ILE A 13 7.81 1.58 -6.70
CA ILE A 13 9.07 1.41 -5.97
C ILE A 13 9.78 0.14 -6.45
N ALA A 14 11.11 0.17 -6.49
CA ALA A 14 11.90 -1.02 -6.76
C ALA A 14 11.93 -1.93 -5.52
N VAL A 15 11.63 -3.22 -5.70
CA VAL A 15 11.64 -4.23 -4.64
C VAL A 15 12.21 -5.54 -5.17
N THR A 16 12.64 -6.43 -4.27
CA THR A 16 13.05 -7.78 -4.64
C THR A 16 11.87 -8.57 -5.22
N ASP A 17 12.11 -9.32 -6.30
CA ASP A 17 11.09 -10.05 -7.06
C ASP A 17 10.18 -10.93 -6.17
N ASN A 18 10.76 -11.73 -5.29
CA ASN A 18 9.99 -12.61 -4.40
C ASN A 18 9.05 -11.84 -3.44
N VAL A 19 9.43 -10.63 -3.02
CA VAL A 19 8.58 -9.75 -2.19
C VAL A 19 7.41 -9.22 -3.02
N ASN A 20 7.65 -8.86 -4.28
CA ASN A 20 6.61 -8.42 -5.21
C ASN A 20 5.61 -9.54 -5.51
N GLN A 21 6.10 -10.76 -5.77
CA GLN A 21 5.26 -11.94 -5.99
C GLN A 21 4.44 -12.30 -4.75
N ALA A 22 5.06 -12.25 -3.55
CA ALA A 22 4.36 -12.50 -2.29
C ALA A 22 3.21 -11.50 -2.06
N LYS A 23 3.41 -10.22 -2.41
CA LYS A 23 2.36 -9.21 -2.40
C LYS A 23 1.27 -9.54 -3.43
N GLY A 24 1.61 -9.54 -4.72
CA GLY A 24 0.63 -9.63 -5.81
C GLY A 24 -0.40 -8.49 -5.75
N ASP A 25 -1.67 -8.83 -5.98
CA ASP A 25 -2.83 -7.92 -5.92
C ASP A 25 -3.41 -7.74 -4.51
N LYS A 26 -2.78 -8.33 -3.49
CA LYS A 26 -3.25 -8.26 -2.10
C LYS A 26 -3.23 -6.84 -1.55
N ASP A 27 -4.31 -6.50 -0.86
CA ASP A 27 -4.46 -5.29 -0.05
C ASP A 27 -3.73 -5.41 1.31
N PRO A 28 -3.63 -4.30 2.08
CA PRO A 28 -3.06 -4.28 3.43
C PRO A 28 -3.70 -5.22 4.46
N ALA A 29 -4.92 -5.72 4.26
CA ALA A 29 -5.53 -6.70 5.16
C ALA A 29 -4.98 -8.12 4.91
N LYS A 30 -4.55 -8.40 3.68
CA LYS A 30 -4.01 -9.72 3.29
C LYS A 30 -2.49 -9.77 3.24
N TRP A 31 -1.83 -8.64 3.07
CA TRP A 31 -0.37 -8.59 2.99
C TRP A 31 0.20 -7.26 3.48
N MET A 32 1.31 -7.34 4.21
CA MET A 32 2.10 -6.19 4.64
C MET A 32 3.60 -6.44 4.39
N PRO A 33 4.40 -5.38 4.18
CA PRO A 33 5.84 -5.54 3.98
C PRO A 33 6.50 -6.29 5.14
N PRO A 34 7.43 -7.24 4.85
CA PRO A 34 8.13 -8.00 5.90
C PRO A 34 9.03 -7.11 6.76
N ARG A 35 9.52 -6.00 6.20
CA ARG A 35 10.34 -5.02 6.92
C ARG A 35 9.45 -4.12 7.78
N ALA A 36 9.47 -4.33 9.10
CA ALA A 36 8.69 -3.55 10.06
C ALA A 36 8.88 -2.03 9.92
N ALA A 37 10.12 -1.58 9.78
CA ALA A 37 10.47 -0.16 9.59
C ALA A 37 9.84 0.48 8.33
N TYR A 38 9.36 -0.31 7.37
CA TYR A 38 8.73 0.19 6.15
C TYR A 38 7.19 0.20 6.19
N LYS A 39 6.58 -0.41 7.21
CA LYS A 39 5.12 -0.57 7.27
C LYS A 39 4.38 0.77 7.26
N CYS A 40 4.87 1.76 8.02
CA CYS A 40 4.26 3.09 8.09
C CYS A 40 4.34 3.85 6.78
N THR A 41 5.50 3.82 6.12
CA THR A 41 5.68 4.38 4.79
C THR A 41 4.71 3.74 3.79
N TYR A 42 4.60 2.42 3.81
CA TYR A 42 3.72 1.67 2.92
C TYR A 42 2.24 2.04 3.10
N VAL A 43 1.72 2.06 4.33
CA VAL A 43 0.28 2.38 4.55
C VAL A 43 -0.04 3.85 4.27
N ARG A 44 0.88 4.78 4.55
CA ARG A 44 0.72 6.20 4.17
C ARG A 44 0.70 6.38 2.65
N ALA A 45 1.62 5.72 1.94
CA ALA A 45 1.65 5.71 0.49
C ALA A 45 0.36 5.13 -0.11
N TRP A 46 -0.10 4.01 0.45
CA TRP A 46 -1.33 3.34 0.03
C TRP A 46 -2.57 4.25 0.13
N VAL A 47 -2.76 4.90 1.28
CA VAL A 47 -3.85 5.87 1.50
C VAL A 47 -3.73 7.06 0.55
N HIS A 48 -2.52 7.62 0.38
CA HIS A 48 -2.30 8.76 -0.51
C HIS A 48 -2.68 8.44 -1.96
N VAL A 49 -2.26 7.28 -2.46
CA VAL A 49 -2.54 6.82 -3.82
C VAL A 49 -4.04 6.60 -4.03
N LYS A 50 -4.70 5.89 -3.10
CA LYS A 50 -6.15 5.66 -3.19
C LYS A 50 -6.95 6.94 -3.16
N HIS A 51 -6.59 7.88 -2.28
CA HIS A 51 -7.21 9.19 -2.22
C HIS A 51 -7.04 9.96 -3.54
N GLN A 52 -5.82 10.03 -4.06
CA GLN A 52 -5.52 10.80 -5.26
C GLN A 52 -6.30 10.32 -6.50
N TYR A 53 -6.47 9.00 -6.63
CA TYR A 53 -7.14 8.39 -7.76
C TYR A 53 -8.60 8.03 -7.49
N ASN A 54 -9.15 8.47 -6.35
CA ASN A 54 -10.52 8.21 -5.92
C ASN A 54 -10.90 6.71 -5.97
N LEU A 55 -9.98 5.87 -5.48
CA LEU A 55 -10.15 4.42 -5.43
C LEU A 55 -10.91 4.00 -4.17
N SER A 56 -11.72 2.96 -4.28
CA SER A 56 -12.47 2.41 -3.15
C SER A 56 -11.56 1.71 -2.13
N VAL A 57 -12.04 1.65 -0.90
CA VAL A 57 -11.45 0.90 0.22
C VAL A 57 -12.54 0.04 0.83
N ASP A 58 -12.30 -1.26 0.96
CA ASP A 58 -13.25 -2.15 1.63
C ASP A 58 -13.10 -2.10 3.17
N SER A 59 -14.02 -2.73 3.89
CA SER A 59 -14.06 -2.67 5.36
C SER A 59 -12.87 -3.35 6.03
N ALA A 60 -12.37 -4.46 5.48
CA ALA A 60 -11.24 -5.19 6.03
C ALA A 60 -9.94 -4.40 5.81
N GLU A 61 -9.77 -3.88 4.60
CA GLU A 61 -8.66 -3.01 4.24
C GLU A 61 -8.64 -1.74 5.09
N LYS A 62 -9.79 -1.07 5.27
CA LYS A 62 -9.90 0.12 6.12
C LYS A 62 -9.45 -0.17 7.55
N SER A 63 -9.90 -1.29 8.11
CA SER A 63 -9.55 -1.70 9.47
C SER A 63 -8.04 -1.98 9.61
N ALA A 64 -7.44 -2.64 8.62
CA ALA A 64 -6.00 -2.90 8.59
C ALA A 64 -5.19 -1.61 8.48
N LEU A 65 -5.61 -0.68 7.61
CA LEU A 65 -4.96 0.63 7.47
C LEU A 65 -5.03 1.45 8.76
N GLN A 66 -6.20 1.53 9.39
CA GLN A 66 -6.38 2.25 10.66
C GLN A 66 -5.52 1.66 11.78
N SER A 67 -5.49 0.33 11.89
CA SER A 67 -4.69 -0.38 12.90
C SER A 67 -3.19 -0.21 12.69
N ALA A 68 -2.73 -0.21 11.43
CA ALA A 68 -1.33 0.03 11.14
C ALA A 68 -0.94 1.50 11.39
N LEU A 69 -1.78 2.44 10.99
CA LEU A 69 -1.53 3.88 11.14
C LEU A 69 -1.54 4.35 12.60
N SER A 70 -2.32 3.72 13.48
CA SER A 70 -2.32 4.06 14.91
C SER A 70 -1.00 3.72 15.62
N GLY A 71 -0.21 2.81 15.05
CA GLY A 71 1.08 2.38 15.60
C GLY A 71 2.32 3.02 14.96
N CYS A 72 2.20 4.13 14.22
CA CYS A 72 3.23 4.61 13.29
C CYS A 72 4.08 5.86 13.64
#